data_AF-A0A1F9D402-F1
#
_entry.id   AF-A0A1F9D402-F1
#
_cell.length_a   1.000
_cell.length_b   1.000
_cell.length_c   1.000
_cell.angle_alpha   90.00
_cell.angle_beta   90.00
_cell.angle_gamma   90.00
#
_symmetry.space_group_name_H-M   'P 1'
#
loop_
_entity.id
_entity.type
_entity.pdbx_description
1 polymer ?
#
loop_
_entity_poly.entity_id
_entity_poly.type
_entity_poly.pdbx_seq_one_letter_code
_entity_poly.pdbx_strand_id
1 'polypeptide(L)'
;MRGKPTMKERIRDKGKDLGADLVGFLNLKEYNSPRSPDPHRYLSTAKSIIVLAFKPLAGAYHYQENTWSKMPSYLYSVEAAGITAAYHLARFMEREYGGESFLVQAHRPFEIDEETFRSPIGGVSLRHAAVQSGLAV
;
A
#
# COMPACT_ATOMS: atom_id res chain seq x y z
N MET A 1 -20.76 26.38 -5.14
CA MET A 1 -21.12 25.01 -4.70
C MET A 1 -20.01 24.07 -5.18
N ARG A 2 -19.36 23.31 -4.28
CA ARG A 2 -18.47 22.22 -4.72
C ARG A 2 -19.34 21.09 -5.29
N GLY A 3 -19.01 20.61 -6.48
CA GLY A 3 -19.69 19.47 -7.11
C GLY A 3 -19.56 18.20 -6.26
N LYS A 4 -20.36 17.18 -6.56
CA LYS A 4 -20.29 15.88 -5.89
C LYS A 4 -18.87 15.30 -6.06
N PRO A 5 -18.23 14.78 -4.99
CA PRO A 5 -16.88 14.24 -5.08
C PRO A 5 -16.83 13.08 -6.06
N THR A 6 -15.79 13.06 -6.90
CA THR A 6 -15.48 11.98 -7.83
C THR A 6 -15.16 10.68 -7.07
N MET A 7 -15.20 9.54 -7.76
CA MET A 7 -14.82 8.25 -7.19
C MET A 7 -13.41 8.29 -6.56
N LYS A 8 -12.45 8.87 -7.27
CA LYS A 8 -11.04 8.99 -6.81
C LYS A 8 -10.94 9.81 -5.52
N GLU A 9 -11.70 10.91 -5.42
CA GLU A 9 -11.76 11.73 -4.21
C GLU A 9 -12.39 10.96 -3.05
N ARG A 10 -13.50 10.26 -3.26
CA ARG A 10 -14.14 9.44 -2.21
C ARG A 10 -13.22 8.34 -1.69
N ILE A 11 -12.46 7.68 -2.58
CA ILE A 11 -11.48 6.65 -2.20
C ILE A 11 -10.33 7.28 -1.39
N ARG A 12 -9.83 8.44 -1.83
CA ARG A 12 -8.80 9.19 -1.10
C ARG A 12 -9.27 9.59 0.29
N ASP A 13 -10.45 10.19 0.40
CA ASP A 13 -11.02 10.62 1.66
C ASP A 13 -11.24 9.42 2.59
N LYS A 14 -11.77 8.32 2.07
CA LYS A 14 -11.91 7.09 2.84
C LYS A 14 -10.56 6.54 3.32
N GLY A 15 -9.53 6.57 2.49
CA GLY A 15 -8.18 6.15 2.87
C GLY A 15 -7.60 7.02 4.00
N LYS A 16 -7.82 8.33 3.95
CA LYS A 16 -7.43 9.26 5.01
C LYS A 16 -8.21 9.04 6.30
N ASP A 17 -9.52 8.81 6.21
CA ASP A 17 -10.36 8.49 7.37
C ASP A 17 -9.93 7.17 8.04
N LEU A 18 -9.32 6.26 7.29
CA LEU A 18 -8.75 5.01 7.79
C LEU A 18 -7.32 5.18 8.34
N GLY A 19 -6.80 6.41 8.38
CA GLY A 19 -5.52 6.75 9.00
C GLY A 19 -4.34 6.89 8.06
N ALA A 20 -4.52 6.76 6.74
CA ALA A 20 -3.42 7.00 5.80
C ALA A 20 -3.06 8.50 5.75
N ASP A 21 -1.79 8.83 5.93
CA ASP A 21 -1.30 10.20 5.81
C ASP A 21 -1.37 10.69 4.34
N LEU A 22 -1.02 9.80 3.40
CA LEU A 22 -1.11 10.06 1.97
C LEU A 22 -1.77 8.89 1.22
N VAL A 23 -2.47 9.23 0.14
CA VAL A 23 -3.11 8.26 -0.76
C VAL A 23 -2.76 8.62 -2.21
N GLY A 24 -2.03 7.70 -2.85
CA GLY A 24 -1.57 7.78 -4.22
C GLY A 24 -2.36 6.85 -5.13
N PHE A 25 -2.42 7.18 -6.41
CA PHE A 25 -3.09 6.38 -7.42
C PHE A 25 -2.16 6.26 -8.62
N LEU A 26 -1.96 5.03 -9.08
CA LEU A 26 -1.14 4.71 -10.24
C LEU A 26 -1.98 3.93 -11.24
N ASN A 27 -1.96 4.34 -12.50
CA ASN A 27 -2.49 3.52 -13.58
C ASN A 27 -1.56 2.33 -13.77
N LEU A 28 -2.10 1.11 -13.77
CA LEU A 28 -1.27 -0.09 -13.86
C LEU A 28 -0.46 -0.14 -15.16
N LYS A 29 -0.95 0.49 -16.25
CA LYS A 29 -0.22 0.60 -17.52
C LYS A 29 1.07 1.44 -17.43
N GLU A 30 1.14 2.31 -16.43
CA GLU A 30 2.29 3.19 -16.18
C GLU A 30 3.23 2.59 -15.13
N TYR A 31 2.83 1.48 -14.50
CA TYR A 31 3.65 0.81 -13.50
C TYR A 31 4.85 0.12 -14.14
N ASN A 32 6.05 0.49 -13.70
CA ASN A 32 7.29 -0.10 -14.17
C ASN A 32 8.20 -0.47 -13.00
N SER A 33 8.39 -1.77 -12.76
CA SER A 33 9.35 -2.31 -11.80
C SER A 33 10.07 -3.50 -12.44
N PRO A 34 11.31 -3.32 -12.92
CA PRO A 34 12.01 -4.34 -13.72
C PRO A 34 12.23 -5.69 -13.02
N ARG A 35 12.09 -5.74 -11.69
CA ARG A 35 12.35 -6.93 -10.87
C ARG A 35 11.10 -7.47 -10.18
N SER A 36 9.94 -6.86 -10.37
CA SER A 36 8.68 -7.36 -9.80
C SER A 36 7.91 -8.15 -10.85
N PRO A 37 7.12 -9.16 -10.44
CA PRO A 37 6.15 -9.81 -11.32
C PRO A 37 5.14 -8.80 -11.86
N ASP A 38 4.49 -9.16 -12.97
CA ASP A 38 3.32 -8.45 -13.45
C ASP A 38 2.19 -8.54 -12.41
N PRO A 39 1.63 -7.42 -11.91
CA PRO A 39 0.52 -7.44 -10.96
C PRO A 39 -0.72 -8.20 -11.45
N HIS A 40 -0.91 -8.38 -12.75
CA HIS A 40 -1.99 -9.22 -13.30
C HIS A 40 -1.89 -10.70 -12.88
N ARG A 41 -0.72 -11.17 -12.41
CA ARG A 41 -0.58 -12.50 -11.80
C ARG A 41 -1.46 -12.67 -10.56
N TYR A 42 -1.68 -11.59 -9.79
CA TYR A 42 -2.47 -11.61 -8.54
C TYR A 42 -3.93 -11.25 -8.76
N LEU A 43 -4.20 -10.31 -9.68
CA LEU A 43 -5.54 -9.91 -10.06
C LEU A 43 -5.58 -9.57 -11.54
N SER A 44 -6.05 -10.50 -12.36
CA SER A 44 -6.04 -10.39 -13.82
C SER A 44 -6.88 -9.23 -14.37
N THR A 45 -7.81 -8.71 -13.57
CA THR A 45 -8.70 -7.58 -13.92
C THR A 45 -8.17 -6.23 -13.45
N ALA A 46 -7.01 -6.19 -12.78
CA ALA A 46 -6.46 -4.97 -12.18
C ALA A 46 -6.20 -3.89 -13.24
N LYS A 47 -6.54 -2.63 -12.92
CA LYS A 47 -6.30 -1.46 -13.78
C LYS A 47 -5.49 -0.36 -13.10
N SER A 48 -5.36 -0.43 -11.78
CA SER A 48 -4.73 0.60 -10.98
C SER A 48 -4.15 0.03 -9.70
N ILE A 49 -3.14 0.72 -9.17
CA ILE A 49 -2.61 0.50 -7.82
C ILE A 49 -2.98 1.71 -6.98
N ILE A 50 -3.53 1.47 -5.79
CA ILE A 50 -3.76 2.50 -4.78
C ILE A 50 -2.68 2.34 -3.72
N VAL A 51 -1.90 3.40 -3.49
CA VAL A 51 -0.79 3.39 -2.54
C VAL A 51 -1.22 4.15 -1.30
N LEU A 52 -1.14 3.51 -0.14
CA LEU A 52 -1.36 4.14 1.16
C LEU A 52 -0.01 4.35 1.84
N ALA A 53 0.27 5.57 2.30
CA ALA A 53 1.47 5.87 3.07
C ALA A 53 1.07 6.28 4.48
N PHE A 54 1.86 5.78 5.44
CA PHE A 54 1.66 5.99 6.87
C PHE A 54 2.98 6.45 7.49
N LYS A 55 2.92 7.48 8.30
CA LYS A 55 4.04 7.98 9.08
C LYS A 55 4.16 7.13 10.35
N PRO A 56 5.35 6.62 10.67
CA PRO A 56 5.62 6.04 11.97
C PRO A 56 5.32 7.01 13.11
N LEU A 57 5.03 6.47 14.30
CA LEU A 57 4.86 7.28 15.51
C LEU A 57 6.07 8.19 15.71
N ALA A 58 5.86 9.47 16.04
CA ALA A 58 6.97 10.41 16.23
C ALA A 58 8.00 9.92 17.28
N GLY A 59 7.53 9.26 18.34
CA GLY A 59 8.37 8.64 19.36
C GLY A 59 9.32 7.56 18.81
N ALA A 60 9.00 6.93 17.68
CA ALA A 60 9.87 5.96 17.02
C ALA A 60 11.15 6.60 16.43
N TYR A 61 11.18 7.92 16.26
CA TYR A 61 12.36 8.68 15.81
C TYR A 61 13.16 9.31 16.96
N HIS A 62 12.53 9.51 18.12
CA HIS A 62 13.09 10.29 19.24
C HIS A 62 13.48 9.44 20.45
N TYR A 63 13.57 8.12 20.30
CA TYR A 63 13.93 7.24 21.41
C TYR A 63 15.38 7.48 21.85
N GLN A 64 15.63 7.39 23.16
CA GLN A 64 16.95 7.63 23.74
C GLN A 64 17.82 6.36 23.79
N GLU A 65 17.19 5.19 23.89
CA GLU A 65 17.87 3.89 23.97
C GLU A 65 17.31 2.91 22.93
N ASN A 66 18.19 2.17 22.26
CA ASN A 66 17.82 1.18 21.25
C ASN A 66 17.22 -0.07 21.92
N THR A 67 15.93 -0.02 22.21
CA THR A 67 15.18 -1.12 22.84
C THR A 67 14.43 -1.95 21.80
N TRP A 68 14.03 -3.17 22.19
CA TRP A 68 13.20 -4.04 21.35
C TRP A 68 11.87 -3.39 20.93
N SER A 69 11.36 -2.43 21.72
CA SER A 69 10.15 -1.65 21.45
C SER A 69 10.25 -0.72 20.23
N LYS A 70 11.45 -0.54 19.65
CA LYS A 70 11.64 0.24 18.43
C LYS A 70 10.89 -0.36 17.23
N MET A 71 11.01 -1.66 17.02
CA MET A 71 10.44 -2.32 15.84
C MET A 71 8.90 -2.27 15.81
N PRO A 72 8.19 -2.51 16.93
CA PRO A 72 6.76 -2.27 17.01
C PRO A 72 6.37 -0.82 16.68
N SER A 73 7.10 0.17 17.20
CA SER A 73 6.78 1.59 17.05
C SER A 73 7.09 2.15 15.66
N TYR A 74 8.06 1.56 14.96
CA TYR A 74 8.53 2.03 13.65
C TYR A 74 7.93 1.25 12.48
N LEU A 75 7.90 -0.09 12.57
CA LEU A 75 7.57 -0.97 11.45
C LEU A 75 6.25 -1.72 11.67
N TYR A 76 6.09 -2.46 12.77
CA TYR A 76 4.95 -3.38 12.89
C TYR A 76 3.61 -2.67 13.09
N SER A 77 3.59 -1.57 13.84
CA SER A 77 2.37 -0.77 13.98
C SER A 77 1.95 -0.11 12.67
N VAL A 78 2.92 0.37 11.89
CA VAL A 78 2.69 0.96 10.56
C VAL A 78 2.17 -0.10 9.59
N GLU A 79 2.76 -1.30 9.60
CA GLU A 79 2.27 -2.43 8.81
C GLU A 79 0.85 -2.82 9.20
N ALA A 80 0.58 -2.98 10.49
CA ALA A 80 -0.74 -3.35 11.01
C ALA A 80 -1.80 -2.30 10.64
N ALA A 81 -1.50 -1.01 10.83
CA ALA A 81 -2.39 0.07 10.42
C ALA A 81 -2.61 0.06 8.89
N GLY A 82 -1.53 -0.09 8.12
CA GLY A 82 -1.57 -0.09 6.66
C GLY A 82 -2.41 -1.22 6.09
N ILE A 83 -2.20 -2.46 6.55
CA ILE A 83 -2.95 -3.62 6.05
C ILE A 83 -4.41 -3.56 6.47
N THR A 84 -4.71 -3.12 7.70
CA THR A 84 -6.09 -2.93 8.18
C THR A 84 -6.81 -1.86 7.36
N ALA A 85 -6.16 -0.72 7.11
CA ALA A 85 -6.72 0.34 6.27
C ALA A 85 -6.93 -0.14 4.83
N ALA A 86 -5.97 -0.84 4.23
CA ALA A 86 -6.08 -1.36 2.87
C ALA A 86 -7.25 -2.35 2.75
N TYR A 87 -7.43 -3.25 3.73
CA TYR A 87 -8.58 -4.16 3.78
C TYR A 87 -9.91 -3.39 3.85
N HIS A 88 -10.04 -2.42 4.76
CA HIS A 88 -11.28 -1.66 4.88
C HIS A 88 -11.57 -0.77 3.67
N LEU A 89 -10.54 -0.26 3.00
CA LEU A 89 -10.67 0.49 1.76
C LEU A 89 -11.14 -0.42 0.62
N ALA A 90 -10.56 -1.61 0.47
CA ALA A 90 -10.98 -2.62 -0.49
C ALA A 90 -12.46 -2.99 -0.29
N ARG A 91 -12.86 -3.29 0.96
CA ARG A 91 -14.27 -3.57 1.31
C ARG A 91 -15.20 -2.40 1.02
N PHE A 92 -14.74 -1.16 1.16
CA PHE A 92 -15.50 0.02 0.76
C PHE A 92 -15.67 0.06 -0.77
N MET A 93 -14.60 -0.18 -1.53
CA MET A 93 -14.65 -0.18 -3.00
C MET A 93 -15.54 -1.28 -3.56
N GLU A 94 -15.49 -2.49 -2.97
CA GLU A 94 -16.38 -3.59 -3.33
C GLU A 94 -17.85 -3.19 -3.15
N ARG A 95 -18.21 -2.63 -1.99
CA ARG A 95 -19.60 -2.25 -1.69
C ARG A 95 -20.11 -1.08 -2.54
N GLU A 96 -19.29 -0.07 -2.75
CA GLU A 96 -19.72 1.18 -3.39
C GLU A 96 -19.62 1.14 -4.92
N TYR A 97 -18.70 0.34 -5.45
CA TYR A 97 -18.32 0.38 -6.87
C TYR A 97 -18.27 -1.00 -7.52
N GLY A 98 -18.48 -2.09 -6.77
CA GLY A 98 -18.39 -3.46 -7.29
C GLY A 98 -16.98 -3.85 -7.77
N GLY A 99 -15.95 -3.12 -7.32
CA GLY A 99 -14.57 -3.37 -7.71
C GLY A 99 -13.91 -4.43 -6.83
N GLU A 100 -13.06 -5.26 -7.43
CA GLU A 100 -12.23 -6.24 -6.71
C GLU A 100 -10.87 -5.63 -6.36
N SER A 101 -10.21 -6.16 -5.33
CA SER A 101 -8.89 -5.67 -4.91
C SER A 101 -8.06 -6.79 -4.31
N PHE A 102 -6.76 -6.75 -4.57
CA PHE A 102 -5.77 -7.64 -3.97
C PHE A 102 -4.83 -6.82 -3.08
N LEU A 103 -4.55 -7.32 -1.87
CA LEU A 103 -3.70 -6.62 -0.91
C LEU A 103 -2.23 -7.00 -1.10
N VAL A 104 -1.37 -6.00 -1.14
CA VAL A 104 0.09 -6.16 -1.10
C VAL A 104 0.56 -5.69 0.27
N GLN A 105 1.15 -6.58 1.05
CA GLN A 105 1.77 -6.25 2.35
C GLN A 105 3.01 -5.37 2.14
N ALA A 106 3.40 -4.56 3.13
CA ALA A 106 4.65 -3.80 3.06
C ALA A 106 5.83 -4.51 3.73
N HIS A 107 5.55 -5.35 4.73
CA HIS A 107 6.51 -6.21 5.37
C HIS A 107 6.43 -7.63 4.78
N ARG A 108 7.59 -8.15 4.36
CA ARG A 108 7.72 -9.45 3.67
C ARG A 108 6.79 -9.62 2.46
N PRO A 109 6.81 -8.68 1.50
CA PRO A 109 5.90 -8.69 0.33
C PRO A 109 6.29 -9.73 -0.73
N PHE A 110 6.94 -10.83 -0.35
CA PHE A 110 7.54 -11.79 -1.26
C PHE A 110 6.88 -13.15 -1.12
N GLU A 111 6.69 -13.81 -2.26
CA GLU A 111 6.40 -15.23 -2.28
C GLU A 111 7.70 -15.99 -2.02
N ILE A 112 7.59 -17.08 -1.27
CA ILE A 112 8.67 -18.04 -1.09
C ILE A 112 8.17 -19.36 -1.66
N ASP A 113 8.73 -19.73 -2.81
CA ASP A 113 8.59 -21.02 -3.45
C ASP A 113 9.97 -21.60 -3.75
N GLU A 114 10.03 -22.79 -4.36
CA GLU A 114 11.30 -23.44 -4.69
C GLU A 114 12.20 -22.58 -5.60
N GLU A 115 11.60 -21.75 -6.45
CA GLU A 115 12.31 -20.87 -7.40
C GLU A 115 12.84 -19.60 -6.71
N THR A 116 12.05 -19.02 -5.80
CA THR A 116 12.31 -17.73 -5.15
C THR A 116 12.97 -17.83 -3.78
N PHE A 117 13.09 -19.03 -3.20
CA PHE A 117 13.67 -19.24 -1.86
C PHE A 117 15.06 -18.61 -1.66
N ARG A 118 15.91 -18.67 -2.70
CA ARG A 118 17.29 -18.11 -2.65
C ARG A 118 17.36 -16.64 -3.04
N SER A 119 16.31 -16.09 -3.64
CA SER A 119 16.21 -14.69 -4.03
C SER A 119 14.74 -14.24 -4.00
N PRO A 120 14.18 -13.95 -2.81
CA PRO A 120 12.78 -13.59 -2.68
C PRO A 120 12.43 -12.39 -3.56
N ILE A 121 11.39 -12.55 -4.37
CA ILE A 121 10.91 -11.50 -5.26
C ILE A 121 9.62 -10.93 -4.67
N GLY A 122 9.62 -9.62 -4.45
CA GLY A 122 8.43 -8.92 -3.99
C GLY A 122 7.35 -8.88 -5.07
N GLY A 123 6.11 -9.21 -4.74
CA GLY A 123 5.01 -9.28 -5.71
C GLY A 123 4.71 -7.95 -6.40
N VAL A 124 4.83 -6.84 -5.67
CA VAL A 124 4.84 -5.47 -6.22
C VAL A 124 5.94 -4.68 -5.53
N SER A 125 6.69 -3.87 -6.29
CA SER A 125 7.66 -2.94 -5.72
C SER A 125 6.94 -1.71 -5.19
N LEU A 126 6.77 -1.66 -3.87
CA LEU A 126 6.13 -0.53 -3.19
C LEU A 126 6.87 0.79 -3.39
N ARG A 127 8.21 0.76 -3.58
CA ARG A 127 9.00 1.95 -3.87
C ARG A 127 8.65 2.53 -5.25
N HIS A 128 8.65 1.69 -6.29
CA HIS A 128 8.27 2.15 -7.63
C HIS A 128 6.83 2.62 -7.67
N ALA A 129 5.91 1.91 -7.01
CA ALA A 129 4.52 2.33 -6.89
C ALA A 129 4.39 3.68 -6.17
N ALA A 130 5.13 3.92 -5.09
CA ALA A 130 5.12 5.19 -4.38
C ALA A 130 5.64 6.35 -5.25
N VAL A 131 6.76 6.17 -5.95
CA VAL A 131 7.31 7.20 -6.85
C VAL A 131 6.36 7.48 -8.02
N GLN A 132 5.91 6.43 -8.71
CA GLN A 132 5.08 6.57 -9.91
C GLN A 132 3.64 7.02 -9.60
N SER A 133 3.15 6.84 -8.38
CA SER A 133 1.89 7.45 -7.90
C SER A 133 2.04 8.88 -7.40
N GLY A 134 3.26 9.43 -7.40
CA GLY A 134 3.56 10.80 -6.97
C GLY A 134 3.65 10.99 -5.45
N LEU A 135 3.83 9.92 -4.67
CA LEU A 135 3.96 10.00 -3.21
C LEU A 135 5.41 10.13 -2.72
N ALA A 136 6.39 9.77 -3.54
CA ALA A 136 7.80 9.78 -3.20
C ALA A 136 8.67 10.25 -4.39
N VAL A 137 9.95 10.52 -4.12
CA VAL A 137 10.98 10.87 -5.13
C VAL A 137 12.03 9.78 -5.25
#